data_AF-A0A528C9A4-F1
#
_entry.id   AF-A0A528C9A4-F1
#
_cell.length_a   1.000
_cell.length_b   1.000
_cell.length_c   1.000
_cell.angle_alpha   90.00
_cell.angle_beta   90.00
_cell.angle_gamma   90.00
#
_symmetry.space_group_name_H-M   'P 1'
#
loop_
_entity.id
_entity.type
_entity.pdbx_description
1 polymer ?
#
loop_
_entity_poly.entity_id
_entity_poly.type
_entity_poly.pdbx_seq_one_letter_code
_entity_poly.pdbx_strand_id
1 'polypeptide(L)'
;MALLTSLASFLRRAEAQKQRFPDLTEFRELVIAAIKQHPGVESAIAEPSDPAKINTKIGDVDVTTDVTNLFGYLNSYPNEDAEAAIDRFVRGLAETRLTKVSEDNLIPVIRTLQYVEHLKSMGLDLLYEPLVGEIVVLYMADLPDSISPVAPKDFPG
;
A
#
# COMPACT_ATOMS: atom_id res chain seq x y z
N MET A 1 12.88 1.83 56.47
CA MET A 1 12.52 3.15 55.92
C MET A 1 12.90 3.16 54.45
N ALA A 2 11.94 3.54 53.62
CA ALA A 2 12.04 3.61 52.17
C ALA A 2 12.95 4.75 51.71
N LEU A 3 13.49 4.64 50.49
CA LEU A 3 13.30 5.67 49.46
C LEU A 3 13.76 5.14 48.09
N LEU A 4 12.76 4.70 47.33
CA LEU A 4 12.82 4.47 45.89
C LEU A 4 13.09 5.80 45.19
N THR A 5 14.26 5.94 44.56
CA THR A 5 14.53 7.04 43.63
C THR A 5 14.02 6.67 42.23
N SER A 6 12.76 7.01 41.99
CA SER A 6 12.22 7.59 40.74
C SER A 6 12.98 7.27 39.44
N LEU A 7 12.68 6.14 38.79
CA LEU A 7 12.78 6.00 37.33
C LEU A 7 11.56 6.66 36.69
N ALA A 8 11.54 7.98 36.65
CA ALA A 8 10.56 8.75 35.89
C ALA A 8 11.32 9.71 34.99
N SER A 9 11.83 9.18 33.89
CA SER A 9 12.49 9.97 32.85
C SER A 9 11.98 9.53 31.49
N PHE A 10 11.08 10.36 30.96
CA PHE A 10 10.89 10.64 29.54
C PHE A 10 10.50 9.50 28.60
N LEU A 11 9.24 9.07 28.70
CA LEU A 11 8.45 8.77 27.49
C LEU A 11 8.13 10.10 26.78
N ARG A 12 9.14 10.69 26.15
CA ARG A 12 8.92 11.74 25.16
C ARG A 12 8.27 11.03 23.98
N ARG A 13 6.94 11.11 23.87
CA ARG A 13 6.25 10.70 22.65
C ARG A 13 6.97 11.42 21.50
N ALA A 14 7.57 10.65 20.59
CA ALA A 14 7.98 11.19 19.32
C ALA A 14 6.69 11.64 18.64
N GLU A 15 6.36 12.93 18.74
CA GLU A 15 5.33 13.50 17.88
C GLU A 15 5.91 13.45 16.47
N ALA A 16 5.24 12.69 15.59
CA ALA A 16 5.55 12.70 14.17
C ALA A 16 5.57 14.17 13.71
N GLN A 17 6.70 14.60 13.16
CA GLN A 17 6.87 15.98 12.74
C GLN A 17 5.86 16.25 11.63
N LYS A 18 5.09 17.34 11.75
CA LYS A 18 4.10 17.69 10.72
C LYS A 18 4.78 17.82 9.37
N GLN A 19 4.59 16.82 8.51
CA GLN A 19 5.21 16.77 7.20
C GLN A 19 4.13 16.96 6.14
N ARG A 20 4.39 17.87 5.22
CA ARG A 20 3.58 18.06 4.01
C ARG A 20 4.48 17.89 2.81
N PHE A 21 3.95 17.25 1.79
CA PHE A 21 4.65 17.00 0.54
C PHE A 21 4.06 17.93 -0.52
N PRO A 22 4.75 19.02 -0.87
CA PRO A 22 4.19 20.04 -1.76
C PRO A 22 4.10 19.57 -3.22
N ASP A 23 4.91 18.58 -3.59
CA ASP A 23 5.04 18.10 -4.95
C ASP A 23 5.01 16.57 -4.99
N LEU A 24 4.22 16.05 -5.92
CA LEU A 24 4.06 14.61 -6.15
C LEU A 24 5.35 14.01 -6.74
N THR A 25 6.11 14.77 -7.54
CA THR A 25 7.37 14.29 -8.12
C THR A 25 8.41 14.10 -7.02
N GLU A 26 8.64 15.12 -6.18
CA GLU A 26 9.51 15.00 -5.00
C GLU A 26 9.09 13.85 -4.08
N PHE A 27 7.78 13.71 -3.83
CA PHE A 27 7.27 12.61 -3.03
C PHE A 27 7.56 11.24 -3.65
N ARG A 28 7.35 11.08 -4.95
CA ARG A 28 7.68 9.85 -5.68
C ARG A 28 9.15 9.50 -5.53
N GLU A 29 10.06 10.47 -5.62
CA GLU A 29 11.51 10.20 -5.44
C GLU A 29 11.84 9.68 -4.03
N LEU A 30 11.16 10.18 -2.99
CA LEU A 30 11.30 9.64 -1.63
C LEU A 30 10.82 8.19 -1.54
N VAL A 31 9.68 7.87 -2.17
CA VAL A 31 9.17 6.50 -2.21
C VAL A 31 10.09 5.58 -3.03
N ILE A 32 10.63 6.04 -4.17
CA ILE A 32 11.63 5.31 -4.96
C ILE A 32 12.86 4.99 -4.10
N ALA A 33 13.34 5.97 -3.33
CA ALA A 33 14.48 5.76 -2.44
C ALA A 33 14.19 4.69 -1.38
N ALA A 34 13.00 4.68 -0.79
CA ALA A 34 12.56 3.66 0.16
C ALA A 34 12.42 2.27 -0.49
N ILE A 35 11.79 2.18 -1.66
CA ILE A 35 11.65 0.91 -2.41
C ILE A 35 13.03 0.29 -2.68
N LYS A 36 14.02 1.09 -3.09
CA LYS A 36 15.38 0.60 -3.37
C LYS A 36 16.09 0.00 -2.16
N GLN A 37 15.68 0.33 -0.94
CA GLN A 37 16.26 -0.28 0.27
C GLN A 37 15.64 -1.65 0.59
N HIS A 38 14.53 -2.01 -0.05
CA HIS A 38 13.84 -3.27 0.23
C HIS A 38 14.62 -4.46 -0.38
N PRO A 39 14.83 -5.56 0.38
CA PRO A 39 15.46 -6.76 -0.14
C PRO A 39 14.74 -7.31 -1.37
N GLY A 40 15.49 -7.75 -2.37
CA GLY A 40 14.97 -8.34 -3.60
C GLY A 40 14.52 -7.34 -4.68
N VAL A 41 14.55 -6.03 -4.40
CA VAL A 41 14.36 -5.00 -5.43
C VAL A 41 15.61 -4.89 -6.29
N GLU A 42 15.46 -5.13 -7.59
CA GLU A 42 16.53 -4.97 -8.58
C GLU A 42 16.56 -3.55 -9.16
N SER A 43 15.37 -2.95 -9.36
CA SER A 43 15.23 -1.58 -9.84
C SER A 43 13.93 -0.95 -9.35
N ALA A 44 13.95 0.38 -9.18
CA ALA A 44 12.77 1.20 -9.00
C ALA A 44 13.03 2.53 -9.70
N ILE A 45 12.24 2.83 -10.72
CA ILE A 45 12.39 4.02 -11.56
C ILE A 45 11.05 4.71 -11.75
N ALA A 46 11.10 6.03 -11.90
CA ALA A 46 9.96 6.83 -12.31
C ALA A 46 9.41 6.36 -13.67
N GLU A 47 8.09 6.28 -13.79
CA GLU A 47 7.43 6.17 -15.09
C GLU A 47 7.54 7.53 -15.82
N PRO A 48 8.18 7.60 -17.00
CA PRO A 48 8.41 8.88 -17.68
C PRO A 48 7.13 9.63 -18.04
N SER A 49 6.04 8.91 -18.28
CA SER A 49 4.77 9.48 -18.73
C SER A 49 3.84 9.91 -17.59
N ASP A 50 4.14 9.55 -16.33
CA ASP A 50 3.22 9.76 -15.21
C ASP A 50 3.99 10.05 -13.89
N PRO A 51 3.85 11.27 -13.32
CA PRO A 51 4.54 11.66 -12.09
C PRO A 51 4.12 10.85 -10.86
N ALA A 52 2.98 10.16 -10.91
CA ALA A 52 2.49 9.34 -9.81
C ALA A 52 3.02 7.90 -9.84
N LYS A 53 3.59 7.45 -10.95
CA LYS A 53 3.89 6.03 -11.15
C LYS A 53 5.37 5.69 -11.01
N ILE A 54 5.61 4.51 -10.46
CA ILE A 54 6.92 3.90 -10.26
C ILE A 54 6.90 2.51 -10.89
N ASN A 55 7.83 2.25 -11.80
CA ASN A 55 8.10 0.92 -12.32
C ASN A 55 9.19 0.28 -11.47
N THR A 56 8.87 -0.85 -10.86
CA THR A 56 9.72 -1.57 -9.91
C THR A 56 9.93 -2.99 -10.41
N LYS A 57 11.18 -3.45 -10.42
CA LYS A 57 11.52 -4.85 -10.68
C LYS A 57 11.92 -5.51 -9.36
N ILE A 58 11.19 -6.55 -8.97
CA ILE A 58 11.42 -7.32 -7.74
C ILE A 58 11.61 -8.78 -8.12
N GLY A 59 12.87 -9.25 -8.11
CA GLY A 59 13.26 -10.51 -8.75
C GLY A 59 12.85 -10.55 -10.23
N ASP A 60 12.15 -11.62 -10.64
CA ASP A 60 11.72 -11.84 -12.03
C ASP A 60 10.42 -11.11 -12.41
N VAL A 61 9.95 -10.16 -11.60
CA VAL A 61 8.63 -9.55 -11.81
C VAL A 61 8.70 -8.03 -11.86
N ASP A 62 8.07 -7.48 -12.90
CA ASP A 62 7.84 -6.05 -13.07
C ASP A 62 6.51 -5.63 -12.42
N VAL A 63 6.52 -4.50 -11.71
CA VAL A 63 5.37 -3.94 -10.98
C VAL A 63 5.31 -2.44 -11.25
N THR A 64 4.16 -1.98 -11.74
CA THR A 64 3.87 -0.54 -11.78
C THR A 64 3.01 -0.18 -10.58
N THR A 65 3.49 0.76 -9.78
CA THR A 65 2.79 1.23 -8.57
C THR A 65 2.47 2.72 -8.68
N ASP A 66 1.30 3.12 -8.21
CA ASP A 66 0.83 4.50 -8.17
C ASP A 66 0.88 5.06 -6.73
N VAL A 67 1.56 6.19 -6.53
CA VAL A 67 1.73 6.81 -5.21
C VAL A 67 0.70 7.91 -4.89
N THR A 68 -0.25 8.19 -5.80
CA THR A 68 -1.26 9.26 -5.64
C THR A 68 -2.03 9.14 -4.33
N ASN A 69 -2.46 7.93 -3.99
CA ASN A 69 -3.25 7.71 -2.77
C ASN A 69 -2.41 7.94 -1.51
N LEU A 70 -1.16 7.48 -1.49
CA LEU A 70 -0.26 7.68 -0.36
C LEU A 70 0.07 9.18 -0.20
N PHE A 71 0.33 9.88 -1.31
CA PHE A 71 0.56 11.32 -1.34
C PHE A 71 -0.66 12.10 -0.81
N GLY A 72 -1.85 11.78 -1.30
CA GLY A 72 -3.10 12.40 -0.87
C GLY A 72 -3.39 12.14 0.61
N TYR A 73 -3.13 10.92 1.09
CA TYR A 73 -3.27 10.55 2.49
C TYR A 73 -2.34 11.38 3.39
N LEU A 74 -1.03 11.40 3.13
CA LEU A 74 -0.07 12.12 3.98
C LEU A 74 -0.29 13.64 3.97
N ASN A 75 -0.77 14.21 2.86
CA ASN A 75 -1.14 15.63 2.83
C ASN A 75 -2.45 15.95 3.55
N SER A 76 -3.39 15.00 3.59
CA SER A 76 -4.66 15.15 4.32
C SER A 76 -4.48 14.95 5.82
N TYR A 77 -3.53 14.10 6.22
CA TYR A 77 -3.22 13.76 7.60
C TYR A 77 -1.77 14.12 7.95
N PRO A 78 -1.42 15.41 8.05
CA PRO A 78 -0.03 15.84 8.20
C PRO A 78 0.62 15.45 9.53
N ASN A 79 -0.14 14.92 10.49
CA ASN A 79 0.39 14.42 11.77
C ASN A 79 0.74 12.92 11.71
N GLU A 80 0.47 12.25 10.59
CA GLU A 80 0.89 10.87 10.39
C GLU A 80 2.40 10.77 10.29
N ASP A 81 2.94 9.63 10.72
CA ASP A 81 4.34 9.31 10.53
C ASP A 81 4.57 8.94 9.06
N ALA A 82 5.11 9.88 8.29
CA ALA A 82 5.31 9.71 6.87
C ALA A 82 6.32 8.60 6.54
N GLU A 83 7.36 8.43 7.36
CA GLU A 83 8.36 7.38 7.17
C GLU A 83 7.70 6.01 7.38
N ALA A 84 6.96 5.85 8.48
CA ALA A 84 6.25 4.61 8.76
C ALA A 84 5.17 4.29 7.70
N ALA A 85 4.49 5.31 7.14
CA ALA A 85 3.51 5.13 6.09
C ALA A 85 4.15 4.71 4.75
N ILE A 86 5.28 5.30 4.39
CA ILE A 86 6.06 4.90 3.21
C ILE A 86 6.58 3.48 3.40
N ASP A 87 7.14 3.14 4.56
CA ASP A 87 7.63 1.79 4.85
C ASP A 87 6.52 0.74 4.78
N ARG A 88 5.34 1.06 5.31
CA ARG A 88 4.15 0.20 5.18
C ARG A 88 3.79 -0.02 3.72
N PHE A 89 3.76 1.06 2.93
CA PHE A 89 3.48 0.97 1.50
C PHE A 89 4.49 0.08 0.76
N VAL A 90 5.79 0.27 1.01
CA VAL A 90 6.86 -0.52 0.39
C VAL A 90 6.76 -1.99 0.77
N ARG A 91 6.52 -2.30 2.05
CA ARG A 91 6.32 -3.68 2.52
C ARG A 91 5.11 -4.33 1.86
N GLY A 92 4.02 -3.59 1.71
CA GLY A 92 2.81 -4.03 1.00
C GLY A 92 3.09 -4.54 -0.42
N LEU A 93 4.00 -3.89 -1.16
CA LEU A 93 4.40 -4.30 -2.52
C LEU A 93 5.08 -5.68 -2.57
N ALA A 94 5.84 -6.03 -1.53
CA ALA A 94 6.49 -7.33 -1.42
C ALA A 94 5.53 -8.42 -0.91
N GLU A 95 4.67 -8.08 0.05
CA GLU A 95 3.78 -9.02 0.74
C GLU A 95 2.55 -9.41 -0.06
N THR A 96 2.08 -8.58 -1.00
CA THR A 96 0.89 -8.88 -1.82
C THR A 96 0.97 -10.21 -2.57
N ARG A 97 2.16 -10.79 -2.69
CA ARG A 97 2.43 -11.98 -3.49
C ARG A 97 2.75 -13.23 -2.68
N LEU A 98 3.12 -13.08 -1.42
CA LEU A 98 3.59 -14.19 -0.58
C LEU A 98 2.46 -14.82 0.25
N THR A 99 1.37 -14.08 0.48
CA THR A 99 0.29 -14.54 1.34
C THR A 99 -0.76 -15.28 0.52
N LYS A 100 -0.95 -16.57 0.82
CA LYS A 100 -1.99 -17.39 0.19
C LYS A 100 -3.37 -16.90 0.64
N VAL A 101 -4.26 -16.67 -0.32
CA VAL A 101 -5.67 -16.37 -0.05
C VAL A 101 -6.32 -17.58 0.62
N SER A 102 -7.13 -17.33 1.64
CA SER A 102 -7.86 -18.32 2.43
C SER A 102 -9.20 -17.75 2.88
N GLU A 103 -10.08 -18.59 3.43
CA GLU A 103 -11.36 -18.11 3.97
C GLU A 103 -11.15 -17.12 5.14
N ASP A 104 -10.07 -17.29 5.92
CA ASP A 104 -9.81 -16.48 7.12
C ASP A 104 -9.37 -15.05 6.81
N ASN A 105 -8.92 -14.78 5.58
CA ASN A 105 -8.48 -13.46 5.15
C ASN A 105 -9.22 -12.93 3.91
N LEU A 106 -10.30 -13.59 3.49
CA LEU A 106 -11.14 -13.12 2.40
C LEU A 106 -12.19 -12.13 2.92
N ILE A 107 -12.19 -10.92 2.36
CA ILE A 107 -13.15 -9.88 2.71
C ILE A 107 -13.93 -9.40 1.48
N PRO A 108 -15.26 -9.24 1.58
CA PRO A 108 -16.07 -8.62 0.54
C PRO A 108 -16.00 -7.09 0.68
N VAL A 109 -15.73 -6.40 -0.44
CA VAL A 109 -15.59 -4.95 -0.47
C VAL A 109 -16.54 -4.36 -1.53
N ILE A 110 -17.39 -3.43 -1.10
CA ILE A 110 -18.35 -2.77 -2.00
C ILE A 110 -17.64 -1.72 -2.87
N ARG A 111 -17.78 -1.86 -4.19
CA ARG A 111 -17.19 -0.96 -5.19
C ARG A 111 -18.16 -0.69 -6.32
N THR A 112 -17.84 0.31 -7.14
CA THR A 112 -18.56 0.56 -8.40
C THR A 112 -18.06 -0.38 -9.50
N LEU A 113 -18.92 -0.69 -10.47
CA LEU A 113 -18.55 -1.45 -11.65
C LEU A 113 -17.42 -0.73 -12.42
N GLN A 114 -17.48 0.61 -12.49
CA GLN A 114 -16.43 1.41 -13.11
C GLN A 114 -15.04 1.18 -12.48
N TYR A 115 -14.97 1.04 -11.15
CA TYR A 115 -13.71 0.75 -10.47
C TYR A 115 -13.16 -0.62 -10.88
N VAL A 116 -14.01 -1.64 -10.95
CA VAL A 116 -13.61 -2.99 -11.39
C VAL A 116 -13.16 -2.99 -12.84
N GLU A 117 -13.87 -2.32 -13.74
CA GLU A 117 -13.47 -2.22 -15.15
C GLU A 117 -12.15 -1.46 -15.33
N HIS A 118 -11.89 -0.44 -14.51
CA HIS A 118 -10.59 0.22 -14.49
C HIS A 118 -9.47 -0.73 -14.07
N LEU A 119 -9.65 -1.50 -12.98
CA LEU A 119 -8.67 -2.49 -12.55
C LEU A 119 -8.43 -3.57 -13.63
N LYS A 120 -9.49 -4.05 -14.29
CA LYS A 120 -9.37 -4.97 -15.43
C LYS A 120 -8.59 -4.38 -16.60
N SER A 121 -8.79 -3.09 -16.90
CA SER A 121 -8.04 -2.41 -17.97
C SER A 121 -6.54 -2.34 -17.70
N MET A 122 -6.13 -2.45 -16.43
CA MET A 122 -4.72 -2.58 -16.02
C MET A 122 -4.20 -4.02 -16.04
N GLY A 123 -5.00 -4.97 -16.54
CA GLY A 123 -4.61 -6.38 -16.67
C GLY A 123 -4.80 -7.21 -15.41
N LEU A 124 -5.47 -6.69 -14.37
CA LEU A 124 -5.81 -7.48 -13.19
C LEU A 124 -6.99 -8.41 -13.50
N ASP A 125 -6.83 -9.68 -13.15
CA ASP A 125 -7.93 -10.63 -13.03
C ASP A 125 -8.57 -10.47 -11.65
N LEU A 126 -9.91 -10.42 -11.59
CA LEU A 126 -10.65 -9.99 -10.40
C LEU A 126 -11.83 -10.92 -10.16
N LEU A 127 -11.97 -11.38 -8.92
CA LEU A 127 -13.15 -12.07 -8.44
C LEU A 127 -14.15 -11.04 -7.90
N TYR A 128 -15.29 -10.90 -8.56
CA TYR A 128 -16.37 -10.00 -8.12
C TYR A 128 -17.73 -10.53 -8.57
N GLU A 129 -18.78 -10.09 -7.88
CA GLU A 129 -20.17 -10.40 -8.22
C GLU A 129 -21.02 -9.11 -8.29
N PRO A 130 -22.02 -9.04 -9.19
CA PRO A 130 -22.96 -7.94 -9.21
C PRO A 130 -23.81 -7.89 -7.93
N LEU A 131 -24.03 -6.70 -7.38
CA LEU A 131 -24.94 -6.49 -6.25
C LEU A 131 -26.25 -5.82 -6.68
N VAL A 132 -26.16 -4.56 -7.12
CA VAL A 132 -27.32 -3.79 -7.60
C VAL A 132 -26.88 -2.63 -8.49
N GLY A 133 -27.55 -2.44 -9.63
CA GLY A 133 -27.20 -1.38 -10.58
C GLY A 133 -25.72 -1.46 -10.98
N GLU A 134 -24.97 -0.37 -10.77
CA GLU A 134 -23.53 -0.29 -11.04
C GLU A 134 -22.67 -0.58 -9.79
N ILE A 135 -23.22 -1.27 -8.79
CA ILE A 135 -22.51 -1.66 -7.57
C ILE A 135 -22.21 -3.15 -7.61
N VAL A 136 -20.98 -3.50 -7.22
CA VAL A 136 -20.47 -4.87 -7.18
C VAL A 136 -19.83 -5.17 -5.83
N VAL A 137 -19.81 -6.45 -5.47
CA VAL A 137 -18.98 -6.98 -4.37
C VAL A 137 -17.66 -7.44 -5.00
N LEU A 138 -16.57 -6.75 -4.69
CA LEU A 138 -15.21 -7.15 -5.06
C LEU A 138 -14.61 -7.95 -3.90
N TYR A 139 -14.13 -9.15 -4.18
CA TYR A 139 -13.45 -9.96 -3.18
C TYR A 139 -11.97 -9.54 -3.09
N MET A 140 -11.49 -9.35 -1.86
CA MET A 140 -10.13 -8.91 -1.58
C MET A 140 -9.53 -9.72 -0.43
N ALA A 141 -8.22 -9.86 -0.40
CA ALA A 141 -7.49 -10.44 0.72
C ALA A 141 -7.08 -9.33 1.70
N ASP A 142 -7.38 -9.52 2.98
CA ASP A 142 -6.85 -8.70 4.08
C ASP A 142 -5.44 -9.20 4.43
N LEU A 143 -4.44 -8.40 4.10
CA LEU A 143 -3.02 -8.69 4.32
C LEU A 143 -2.51 -7.80 5.46
N PRO A 144 -1.40 -8.16 6.13
CA PRO A 144 -0.92 -7.45 7.32
C PRO A 144 -0.84 -5.92 7.18
N ASP A 145 -0.50 -5.43 6.00
CA ASP A 145 -0.32 -4.00 5.72
C ASP A 145 -1.08 -3.49 4.48
N SER A 146 -1.92 -4.33 3.87
CA SER A 146 -2.63 -3.95 2.64
C SER A 146 -3.91 -4.75 2.44
N ILE A 147 -4.79 -4.26 1.57
CA ILE A 147 -5.92 -5.03 1.07
C ILE A 147 -5.74 -5.17 -0.44
N SER A 148 -5.75 -6.41 -0.95
CA SER A 148 -5.47 -6.69 -2.36
C SER A 148 -6.64 -7.39 -3.04
N PRO A 149 -7.03 -7.03 -4.28
CA PRO A 149 -7.97 -7.84 -5.04
C PRO A 149 -7.46 -9.28 -5.19
N VAL A 150 -8.39 -10.24 -5.20
CA VAL A 150 -8.10 -11.66 -5.47
C VAL A 150 -8.65 -12.06 -6.84
N ALA A 151 -8.01 -13.04 -7.46
CA ALA A 151 -8.42 -13.65 -8.71
C ALA A 151 -8.91 -15.10 -8.46
N PRO A 152 -9.72 -15.68 -9.36
CA PRO A 152 -10.16 -17.08 -9.24
C PRO A 152 -9.02 -18.08 -9.07
N LYS A 153 -7.87 -17.83 -9.71
CA LYS A 153 -6.66 -18.67 -9.62
C LYS A 153 -6.01 -18.71 -8.23
N ASP A 154 -6.35 -17.77 -7.34
CA ASP A 154 -5.73 -17.66 -6.02
C ASP A 154 -6.33 -18.66 -5.02
N PHE A 155 -7.45 -19.29 -5.37
CA PHE A 155 -8.10 -20.33 -4.59
C PHE A 155 -7.68 -21.72 -5.07
N PRO A 156 -7.44 -22.68 -4.16
CA PRO A 156 -7.33 -24.09 -4.55
C PRO A 156 -8.67 -24.54 -5.15
N GLY A 157 -8.61 -25.19 -6.32
CA GLY A 157 -9.77 -25.81 -6.97
C GLY A 157 -10.30 -27.03 -6.23
#